data_AF-A0A2E0HJI3-F1
#
_entry.id   AF-A0A2E0HJI3-F1
#
_cell.length_a   1.000
_cell.length_b   1.000
_cell.length_c   1.000
_cell.angle_alpha   90.00
_cell.angle_beta   90.00
_cell.angle_gamma   90.00
#
_symmetry.space_group_name_H-M   'P 1'
#
loop_
_entity.id
_entity.type
_entity.pdbx_description
1 polymer ?
#
loop_
_entity_poly.entity_id
_entity_poly.type
_entity_poly.pdbx_seq_one_letter_code
_entity_poly.pdbx_strand_id
1 'polypeptide(L)'
;MIGRYERGEITPSIEVAKKLADAFGVTLDFLVGDKDVPNILYDQTMLARWREIDALDASERDRILSVVDSLVRDAKVLFCVPTLPQAASF
;
A
#
# COMPACT_ATOMS: atom_id res chain seq x y z
N MET A 1 10.00 2.91 -28.66
CA MET A 1 10.54 3.80 -27.62
C MET A 1 10.38 3.20 -26.22
N ILE A 2 9.17 2.83 -25.79
CA ILE A 2 8.83 2.29 -24.45
C ILE A 2 9.78 1.20 -23.94
N GLY A 3 10.11 0.18 -24.75
CA GLY A 3 11.00 -0.90 -24.30
C GLY A 3 12.41 -0.44 -23.89
N ARG A 4 12.87 0.73 -24.33
CA ARG A 4 14.15 1.32 -23.88
C ARG A 4 14.04 1.94 -22.47
N TYR A 5 12.86 2.43 -22.09
CA TYR A 5 12.58 2.93 -20.73
C TYR A 5 12.53 1.77 -19.73
N GLU A 6 11.86 0.68 -20.09
CA GLU A 6 11.74 -0.51 -19.22
C GLU A 6 13.09 -1.17 -18.93
N ARG A 7 14.03 -1.09 -19.88
CA ARG A 7 15.41 -1.62 -19.72
C ARG A 7 16.40 -0.60 -19.14
N GLY A 8 15.95 0.60 -18.78
CA GLY A 8 16.82 1.65 -18.23
C GLY A 8 17.85 2.20 -19.21
N GLU A 9 17.71 1.93 -20.51
CA GLU A 9 18.63 2.44 -21.56
C GLU A 9 18.47 3.95 -21.78
N ILE A 10 17.28 4.47 -21.47
CA ILE A 10 16.95 5.90 -21.55
C ILE A 10 16.09 6.24 -20.33
N THR A 11 16.37 7.36 -19.68
CA THR A 11 15.51 7.91 -18.63
C THR A 11 14.48 8.85 -19.27
N PRO A 12 13.16 8.65 -19.08
CA PRO A 12 12.17 9.58 -19.60
C PRO A 12 12.34 10.96 -18.95
N SER A 13 12.01 12.02 -19.68
CA SER A 13 11.92 13.35 -19.07
C SER A 13 10.76 13.39 -18.06
N ILE A 14 10.80 14.33 -17.12
CA ILE A 14 9.73 14.52 -16.11
C ILE A 14 8.36 14.68 -16.79
N GLU A 15 8.30 15.39 -17.91
CA GLU A 15 7.05 15.61 -18.64
C GLU A 15 6.51 14.32 -19.27
N VAL A 16 7.39 13.45 -19.77
CA VAL A 16 7.01 12.14 -20.32
C VAL A 16 6.59 11.19 -19.20
N ALA A 17 7.34 11.16 -18.10
CA ALA A 17 7.00 10.36 -16.93
C ALA A 17 5.64 10.77 -16.35
N LYS A 18 5.33 12.07 -16.29
CA LYS A 18 4.01 12.57 -15.88
C LYS A 18 2.90 12.08 -16.81
N LYS A 19 3.09 12.15 -18.13
CA LYS A 19 2.11 11.65 -19.10
C LYS A 19 1.87 10.14 -18.97
N LEU A 20 2.90 9.37 -18.62
CA LEU A 20 2.76 7.94 -18.31
C LEU A 20 2.00 7.72 -17.01
N ALA A 21 2.30 8.48 -15.96
CA ALA A 21 1.62 8.39 -14.67
C ALA A 21 0.12 8.68 -14.83
N ASP A 22 -0.23 9.75 -15.55
CA ASP A 22 -1.61 10.13 -15.86
C ASP A 22 -2.32 9.04 -16.68
N ALA A 23 -1.64 8.44 -17.67
CA ALA A 23 -2.19 7.37 -18.51
C ALA A 23 -2.45 6.07 -17.73
N PHE A 24 -1.61 5.74 -16.74
CA PHE A 24 -1.77 4.58 -15.87
C PHE A 24 -2.61 4.87 -14.61
N GLY A 25 -2.98 6.13 -14.39
CA GLY A 25 -3.72 6.58 -13.21
C GLY A 25 -2.93 6.50 -11.89
N VAL A 26 -1.60 6.41 -11.96
CA VAL A 26 -0.71 6.26 -10.79
C VAL A 26 0.01 7.57 -10.48
N THR A 27 0.70 7.66 -9.35
CA THR A 27 1.54 8.82 -9.02
C THR A 27 2.86 8.80 -9.78
N LEU A 28 3.52 9.95 -9.93
CA LEU A 28 4.85 9.99 -10.53
C LEU A 28 5.86 9.17 -9.70
N ASP A 29 5.75 9.25 -8.37
CA ASP A 29 6.61 8.50 -7.43
C ASP A 29 6.51 6.98 -7.64
N PHE A 30 5.34 6.45 -7.98
CA PHE A 30 5.16 5.03 -8.35
C PHE A 30 6.06 4.60 -9.52
N LEU A 31 6.34 5.49 -10.48
CA LEU A 31 7.16 5.17 -11.66
C LEU A 31 8.67 5.20 -11.39
N VAL A 32 9.11 5.89 -10.34
CA VAL A 32 10.53 6.11 -10.00
C VAL A 32 10.95 5.55 -8.64
N GLY A 33 10.00 5.14 -7.81
CA GLY A 33 10.24 4.57 -6.49
C GLY A 33 11.02 3.27 -6.57
N ASP A 34 11.96 3.09 -5.65
CA ASP A 34 12.68 1.83 -5.49
C ASP A 34 11.71 0.72 -5.05
N LYS A 35 11.95 -0.50 -5.53
CA LYS A 35 11.11 -1.70 -5.27
C LYS A 35 10.99 -2.08 -3.78
N ASP A 36 11.73 -1.39 -2.91
CA ASP A 36 11.75 -1.59 -1.45
C ASP A 36 10.71 -0.73 -0.72
N VAL A 37 10.04 0.21 -1.40
CA VAL A 37 8.89 0.91 -0.82
C VAL A 37 7.70 -0.05 -0.84
N PRO A 38 7.08 -0.38 0.31
CA PRO A 38 5.97 -1.32 0.35
C PRO A 38 4.88 -0.86 -0.64
N ASN A 39 4.43 -1.83 -1.44
CA ASN A 39 3.60 -1.79 -2.65
C ASN A 39 2.22 -1.08 -2.50
N ILE A 40 2.02 -0.30 -1.44
CA ILE A 40 0.77 0.37 -1.02
C ILE A 40 0.39 1.47 -2.03
N LEU A 41 1.38 2.14 -2.62
CA LEU A 41 1.16 3.13 -3.69
C LEU A 41 0.73 2.48 -5.01
N TYR A 42 0.87 1.16 -5.16
CA TYR A 42 0.48 0.44 -6.36
C TYR A 42 -0.96 -0.07 -6.33
N ASP A 43 -1.57 -0.15 -5.15
CA ASP A 43 -2.95 -0.57 -4.99
C ASP A 43 -3.90 0.64 -5.08
N GLN A 44 -4.34 0.91 -6.31
CA GLN A 44 -5.32 1.95 -6.62
C GLN A 44 -6.62 1.81 -5.80
N THR A 45 -7.02 0.58 -5.46
CA THR A 45 -8.22 0.33 -4.65
C THR A 45 -7.98 0.77 -3.22
N MET A 46 -6.78 0.51 -2.67
CA MET A 46 -6.41 0.94 -1.34
C MET A 46 -6.31 2.47 -1.24
N LEU A 47 -5.71 3.11 -2.25
CA LEU A 47 -5.63 4.57 -2.33
C LEU A 47 -7.03 5.21 -2.40
N ALA A 48 -7.97 4.65 -3.14
CA ALA A 48 -9.34 5.13 -3.19
C ALA A 48 -10.01 5.09 -1.81
N ARG A 49 -9.88 3.96 -1.09
CA ARG A 49 -10.40 3.84 0.29
C ARG A 49 -9.77 4.85 1.24
N TRP A 50 -8.46 5.07 1.13
CA TRP A 50 -7.77 6.09 1.92
C TRP A 50 -8.33 7.49 1.68
N ARG A 51 -8.58 7.86 0.41
CA ARG A 51 -9.19 9.16 0.07
C ARG A 51 -10.60 9.31 0.63
N GLU A 52 -11.39 8.25 0.60
CA GLU A 52 -12.74 8.25 1.19
C GLU A 52 -12.69 8.46 2.70
N ILE A 53 -11.78 7.77 3.40
CA ILE A 53 -11.60 7.90 4.86
C ILE A 53 -11.10 9.31 5.24
N ASP A 54 -10.19 9.88 4.45
CA ASP A 54 -9.64 11.22 4.69
C ASP A 54 -10.70 12.33 4.50
N ALA A 55 -11.67 12.11 3.61
CA ALA A 55 -12.77 13.04 3.35
C ALA A 55 -13.87 13.04 4.42
N LEU A 56 -13.83 12.13 5.39
CA LEU A 56 -14.79 12.07 6.49
C LEU A 56 -14.54 13.15 7.55
N ASP A 57 -15.56 13.43 8.34
CA ASP A 57 -15.38 14.24 9.55
C ASP A 57 -14.48 13.53 10.57
N ALA A 58 -13.88 14.31 11.47
CA ALA A 58 -12.90 13.78 12.40
C ALA A 58 -13.45 12.66 13.30
N SER A 59 -14.71 12.76 13.72
CA SER A 59 -15.30 11.76 14.62
C SER A 59 -15.50 10.43 13.89
N GLU A 60 -16.00 10.46 12.67
CA GLU A 60 -16.24 9.25 11.89
C GLU A 60 -14.93 8.61 11.42
N ARG A 61 -13.96 9.43 11.00
CA ARG A 61 -12.61 8.96 10.65
C ARG A 61 -11.94 8.25 11.83
N ASP A 62 -11.95 8.85 13.02
CA ASP A 62 -11.34 8.26 14.22
C ASP A 62 -12.01 6.94 14.60
N ARG A 63 -13.33 6.85 14.45
CA ARG A 63 -14.07 5.61 14.67
C ARG A 63 -13.63 4.51 13.73
N ILE A 64 -13.54 4.78 12.42
CA ILE A 64 -13.12 3.79 11.42
C ILE A 64 -11.68 3.34 11.68
N LEU A 65 -10.77 4.28 11.93
CA LEU A 65 -9.37 3.97 12.22
C LEU A 65 -9.23 3.10 13.47
N SER A 66 -10.04 3.33 14.51
CA SER A 66 -10.02 2.48 15.72
C SER A 66 -10.38 1.02 15.44
N VAL A 67 -11.32 0.78 14.53
CA VAL A 67 -11.73 -0.57 14.13
C VAL A 67 -10.63 -1.23 13.30
N VAL A 68 -10.06 -0.51 12.33
CA VAL A 68 -8.93 -0.99 11.52
C VAL A 68 -7.75 -1.36 12.41
N ASP A 69 -7.38 -0.49 13.35
CA ASP A 69 -6.28 -0.75 14.29
C ASP A 69 -6.52 -1.98 15.16
N SER A 70 -7.77 -2.20 15.58
CA SER A 70 -8.16 -3.37 16.36
C SER A 70 -7.99 -4.65 15.53
N LEU A 71 -8.49 -4.66 14.28
CA LEU A 71 -8.35 -5.81 13.39
C LEU A 71 -6.88 -6.09 13.02
N VAL A 72 -6.07 -5.05 12.80
CA VAL A 72 -4.64 -5.19 12.52
C VAL A 72 -3.90 -5.74 13.74
N ARG A 73 -4.26 -5.28 14.95
CA ARG A 73 -3.72 -5.82 16.20
C ARG A 73 -4.07 -7.30 16.36
N ASP A 74 -5.34 -7.65 16.16
CA ASP A 74 -5.81 -9.03 16.29
C ASP A 74 -5.12 -9.96 15.28
N ALA A 75 -4.96 -9.52 14.03
CA ALA A 75 -4.22 -10.26 13.03
C ALA A 75 -2.77 -10.51 13.48
N LYS A 76 -2.06 -9.48 13.96
CA LYS A 76 -0.68 -9.61 14.46
C LYS A 76 -0.58 -10.57 15.66
N VAL A 77 -1.56 -10.54 16.57
CA VAL A 77 -1.63 -11.43 17.73
C VAL A 77 -1.90 -12.87 17.30
N LEU A 78 -2.79 -13.09 16.33
CA LEU A 78 -3.09 -14.42 15.79
C LEU A 78 -1.83 -15.09 15.18
N PHE A 79 -0.97 -14.30 14.53
CA PHE A 79 0.31 -14.77 14.01
C PHE A 79 1.41 -14.94 15.08
N CYS A 80 1.13 -14.57 16.34
CA CYS A 80 2.08 -14.61 17.45
C CYS A 80 1.72 -15.64 18.55
N VAL A 81 0.60 -16.36 18.46
CA VAL A 81 0.31 -17.50 19.35
C VAL A 81 1.00 -18.76 18.78
N PRO A 82 2.17 -19.20 19.30
CA PRO A 82 2.62 -20.55 19.03
C PRO A 82 1.59 -21.49 19.64
N THR A 83 1.10 -22.44 18.86
CA THR A 83 0.35 -23.58 19.36
C THR A 83 1.11 -24.19 20.53
N LEU A 84 0.56 -24.07 21.75
CA LEU A 84 1.05 -24.81 22.92
C LEU A 84 1.08 -26.30 22.54
N PRO A 85 2.21 -27.01 22.68
CA PRO A 85 2.16 -28.45 22.61
C PRO A 85 1.36 -28.91 23.82
N GLN A 86 0.19 -29.50 23.56
CA GLN A 86 -0.54 -30.29 24.52
C GLN A 86 0.29 -31.56 24.80
N ALA A 87 1.35 -31.42 25.59
CA ALA A 87 2.00 -32.53 26.26
C ALA A 87 1.66 -32.39 27.74
N ALA A 88 0.45 -32.86 28.05
CA ALA A 88 0.06 -33.19 29.40
C ALA A 88 1.11 -34.16 29.97
N SER A 89 1.58 -33.84 31.17
CA SER A 89 2.10 -34.80 32.12
C SER A 89 1.27 -36.07 32.10
N PHE A 90 1.91 -37.24 31.94
CA PHE A 90 1.84 -38.42 32.80
C PHE A 90 2.69 -39.54 32.18
#